data_AF-A0A1W2D6E3-F1
#
_entry.id   AF-A0A1W2D6E3-F1
#
_cell.length_a   1.000
_cell.length_b   1.000
_cell.length_c   1.000
_cell.angle_alpha   90.00
_cell.angle_beta   90.00
_cell.angle_gamma   90.00
#
_symmetry.space_group_name_H-M   'P 1'
#
loop_
_entity.id
_entity.type
_entity.pdbx_description
1 polymer ?
#
loop_
_entity_poly.entity_id
_entity_poly.type
_entity_poly.pdbx_seq_one_letter_code
_entity_poly.pdbx_strand_id
1 'polypeptide(L)'
;MPSTPALSALLLLLSVVATTHSLAGERSAPARSNTASTVLIETASQQYADGKLDQAAATLERALHIQPNNPATLHYLGVLRLQQGQFEQAETLALRSNLRVGANHALRNRNLQLIEAAHNAQRSGMLPTAAH
;
A
#
# COMPACT_ATOMS: atom_id res chain seq x y z
N MET A 1 -64.73 -37.40 3.87
CA MET A 1 -63.51 -37.40 3.03
C MET A 1 -63.59 -36.23 2.05
N PRO A 2 -62.43 -35.64 1.70
CA PRO A 2 -62.29 -34.26 1.26
C PRO A 2 -62.26 -34.13 -0.27
N SER A 3 -62.56 -32.95 -0.79
CA SER A 3 -61.93 -32.48 -2.03
C SER A 3 -61.69 -30.97 -1.96
N THR A 4 -60.44 -30.66 -2.24
CA THR A 4 -59.65 -29.48 -1.92
C THR A 4 -59.90 -28.28 -2.85
N PRO A 5 -59.41 -27.09 -2.44
CA PRO A 5 -59.75 -25.81 -3.05
C PRO A 5 -58.82 -25.47 -4.21
N ALA A 6 -59.32 -24.72 -5.18
CA ALA A 6 -58.52 -24.16 -6.25
C ALA A 6 -58.85 -22.68 -6.43
N LEU A 7 -57.81 -21.87 -6.29
CA LEU A 7 -57.58 -20.58 -6.94
C LEU A 7 -58.55 -19.45 -6.59
N SER A 8 -58.04 -18.44 -5.88
CA SER A 8 -57.98 -17.08 -6.44
C SER A 8 -57.23 -16.12 -5.52
N ALA A 9 -56.50 -15.21 -6.17
CA ALA A 9 -56.06 -13.91 -5.65
C ALA A 9 -54.92 -13.88 -4.63
N LEU A 10 -53.73 -14.30 -5.07
CA LEU A 10 -52.48 -13.72 -4.58
C LEU A 10 -52.31 -12.33 -5.23
N LEU A 11 -52.90 -11.30 -4.62
CA LEU A 11 -52.79 -9.90 -5.03
C LEU A 11 -51.96 -9.12 -4.01
N LEU A 12 -50.72 -8.84 -4.43
CA LEU A 12 -49.94 -7.60 -4.22
C LEU A 12 -50.42 -6.65 -3.12
N LEU A 13 -49.75 -6.67 -1.96
CA LEU A 13 -49.56 -5.48 -1.11
C LEU A 13 -48.24 -5.59 -0.33
N LEU A 14 -47.09 -5.49 -1.02
CA LEU A 14 -45.86 -5.12 -0.33
C LEU A 14 -45.93 -3.62 -0.02
N SER A 15 -46.32 -3.34 1.22
CA SER A 15 -46.40 -2.00 1.77
C SER A 15 -44.99 -1.45 2.01
N VAL A 16 -44.78 -0.24 1.50
CA VAL A 16 -43.75 0.76 1.82
C VAL A 16 -43.01 0.49 3.13
N VAL A 17 -41.71 0.19 3.04
CA VAL A 17 -40.73 0.66 4.02
C VAL A 17 -39.86 1.69 3.32
N ALA A 18 -40.15 2.94 3.64
CA ALA A 18 -39.28 4.06 3.38
C ALA A 18 -38.03 3.90 4.24
N THR A 19 -36.99 3.29 3.67
CA THR A 19 -35.62 3.54 4.11
C THR A 19 -34.88 4.04 2.89
N THR A 20 -35.08 5.31 2.56
CA THR A 20 -34.12 6.07 1.76
C THR A 20 -32.84 6.15 2.58
N HIS A 21 -32.03 5.09 2.51
CA HIS A 21 -30.66 5.09 2.99
C HIS A 21 -29.97 6.26 2.28
N SER A 22 -29.71 7.31 3.04
CA SER A 22 -29.06 8.52 2.58
C SER A 22 -27.67 8.12 2.08
N LEU A 23 -27.54 7.92 0.78
CA LEU A 23 -26.28 7.62 0.11
C LEU A 23 -25.50 8.94 -0.07
N ALA A 24 -25.15 9.56 1.06
CA ALA A 24 -24.42 10.82 1.13
C ALA A 24 -23.23 10.69 2.09
N GLY A 25 -22.37 9.73 1.79
CA GLY A 25 -21.06 9.51 2.41
C GLY A 25 -20.28 8.60 1.47
N GLU A 26 -18.97 8.39 1.65
CA GLU A 26 -18.19 7.41 0.89
C GLU A 26 -17.75 7.80 -0.55
N ARG A 27 -17.59 9.09 -0.88
CA ARG A 27 -16.66 9.51 -1.96
C ARG A 27 -15.38 10.18 -1.46
N SER A 28 -15.29 10.49 -0.16
CA SER A 28 -14.17 11.25 0.42
C SER A 28 -13.12 10.41 1.16
N ALA A 29 -13.41 9.14 1.45
CA ALA A 29 -12.49 8.24 2.17
C ALA A 29 -11.16 7.98 1.42
N PRO A 30 -11.15 7.64 0.10
CA PRO A 30 -9.89 7.37 -0.60
C PRO A 30 -9.06 8.64 -0.80
N ALA A 31 -9.69 9.79 -1.08
CA ALA A 31 -8.98 11.06 -1.25
C ALA A 31 -8.29 11.53 0.03
N ARG A 32 -8.98 11.46 1.18
CA ARG A 32 -8.40 11.82 2.49
C ARG A 32 -7.30 10.86 2.93
N SER A 33 -7.47 9.55 2.71
CA SER A 33 -6.43 8.54 2.95
C SER A 33 -5.21 8.78 2.06
N ASN A 34 -5.41 9.23 0.82
CA ASN A 34 -4.32 9.62 -0.07
C ASN A 34 -3.52 10.79 0.47
N THR A 35 -4.20 11.89 0.81
CA THR A 35 -3.54 13.06 1.40
C THR A 35 -2.80 12.70 2.70
N ALA A 36 -3.40 11.91 3.59
CA ALA A 36 -2.76 11.50 4.84
C ALA A 36 -1.49 10.68 4.60
N SER A 37 -1.52 9.72 3.67
CA SER A 37 -0.34 8.93 3.31
C SER A 37 0.77 9.80 2.70
N THR A 38 0.43 10.77 1.85
CA THR A 38 1.39 11.69 1.23
C THR A 38 2.11 12.54 2.27
N VAL A 39 1.37 13.10 3.23
CA VAL A 39 1.96 13.92 4.32
C VAL A 39 2.91 13.09 5.18
N LEU A 40 2.57 11.84 5.49
CA LEU A 40 3.46 10.95 6.24
C LEU A 40 4.74 10.61 5.47
N ILE A 41 4.63 10.39 4.15
CA ILE A 41 5.81 10.15 3.29
C ILE A 41 6.74 11.39 3.29
N GLU A 42 6.17 12.59 3.16
CA GLU A 42 6.95 13.83 3.18
C GLU A 42 7.63 14.04 4.55
N THR A 43 6.90 13.80 5.64
CA THR A 43 7.43 13.86 7.01
C THR A 43 8.58 12.87 7.21
N ALA A 44 8.42 11.64 6.73
CA ALA A 44 9.47 10.63 6.81
C ALA A 44 10.70 11.01 5.96
N SER A 45 10.50 11.63 4.80
CA SER A 45 11.60 12.12 3.96
C SER A 45 12.41 13.22 4.68
N GLN A 46 11.75 14.10 5.43
CA GLN A 46 12.42 15.12 6.24
C GLN A 46 13.19 14.47 7.41
N GLN A 47 12.56 13.54 8.13
CA GLN A 47 13.21 12.78 9.20
C GLN A 47 14.44 12.02 8.70
N TYR A 48 14.35 11.42 7.51
CA TYR A 48 15.48 10.77 6.85
C TYR A 48 16.62 11.76 6.56
N ALA A 49 16.30 12.93 6.00
CA ALA A 49 17.30 13.97 5.72
C ALA A 49 17.99 14.49 6.99
N ASP A 50 17.27 14.51 8.12
CA ASP A 50 17.80 14.84 9.44
C ASP A 50 18.59 13.68 10.09
N GLY A 51 18.71 12.52 9.44
CA GLY A 51 19.36 11.32 9.99
C GLY A 51 18.55 10.57 11.05
N LYS A 52 17.28 10.92 11.26
CA LYS A 52 16.38 10.30 12.25
C LYS A 52 15.74 9.03 11.67
N LEU A 53 16.55 8.02 11.37
CA LEU A 53 16.14 6.82 10.62
C LEU A 53 15.01 6.03 11.30
N ASP A 54 15.05 5.88 12.62
CA ASP A 54 14.01 5.15 13.37
C ASP A 54 12.66 5.89 13.34
N GLN A 55 12.67 7.22 13.41
CA GLN A 55 11.46 8.02 13.29
C GLN A 55 10.88 7.96 11.88
N ALA A 56 11.75 8.03 10.87
CA ALA A 56 11.35 7.88 9.47
C ALA A 56 10.70 6.51 9.23
N ALA A 57 11.27 5.44 9.79
CA ALA A 57 10.70 4.10 9.71
C ALA A 57 9.30 4.04 10.33
N ALA A 58 9.13 4.50 11.58
CA ALA A 58 7.85 4.50 12.27
C ALA A 58 6.78 5.34 11.52
N THR A 59 7.18 6.46 10.93
CA THR A 59 6.29 7.32 10.14
C THR A 59 5.85 6.63 8.84
N LEU A 60 6.75 5.94 8.16
CA LEU A 60 6.43 5.17 6.96
C LEU A 60 5.59 3.92 7.25
N GLU A 61 5.77 3.28 8.39
CA GLU A 61 4.92 2.17 8.82
C GLU A 61 3.47 2.64 9.01
N ARG A 62 3.26 3.84 9.59
CA ARG A 62 1.92 4.45 9.65
C ARG A 62 1.36 4.74 8.26
N ALA A 63 2.19 5.25 7.34
CA ALA A 63 1.76 5.47 5.95
C ALA A 63 1.34 4.15 5.28
N LEU A 64 2.08 3.06 5.55
CA LEU A 64 1.79 1.73 5.06
C LEU A 64 0.50 1.15 5.65
N HIS A 65 0.19 1.41 6.91
CA HIS A 65 -1.08 1.02 7.51
C HIS A 65 -2.29 1.72 6.85
N ILE A 66 -2.12 2.97 6.44
CA ILE A 66 -3.17 3.74 5.74
C ILE A 66 -3.30 3.26 4.29
N GLN A 67 -2.19 3.01 3.61
CA GLN A 67 -2.14 2.45 2.25
C GLN A 67 -1.09 1.34 2.10
N PRO A 68 -1.48 0.07 2.28
CA PRO A 68 -0.55 -1.06 2.27
C PRO A 68 0.21 -1.28 0.95
N ASN A 69 -0.30 -0.70 -0.14
CA ASN A 69 0.20 -0.89 -1.50
C ASN A 69 0.63 0.42 -2.15
N ASN A 70 0.85 1.49 -1.38
CA ASN A 70 1.33 2.75 -1.94
C ASN A 70 2.79 2.59 -2.43
N PRO A 71 3.07 2.80 -3.73
CA PRO A 71 4.41 2.54 -4.28
C PRO A 71 5.46 3.50 -3.69
N ALA A 72 5.10 4.75 -3.39
CA ALA A 72 6.04 5.69 -2.80
C ALA A 72 6.43 5.27 -1.38
N THR A 73 5.47 4.85 -0.55
CA THR A 73 5.75 4.35 0.81
C THR A 73 6.69 3.14 0.77
N LEU A 74 6.42 2.17 -0.13
CA LEU A 74 7.26 0.99 -0.31
C LEU A 74 8.69 1.36 -0.74
N HIS A 75 8.83 2.35 -1.63
CA HIS A 75 10.14 2.85 -2.06
C HIS A 75 10.95 3.42 -0.90
N TYR A 76 10.37 4.35 -0.13
CA TYR A 76 11.06 4.99 0.99
C TYR A 76 11.41 4.00 2.12
N LEU A 77 10.56 3.01 2.40
CA LEU A 77 10.91 1.91 3.30
C LEU A 77 12.10 1.11 2.77
N GLY A 78 12.14 0.83 1.46
CA GLY A 78 13.26 0.16 0.83
C GLY A 78 14.58 0.94 0.96
N VAL A 79 14.54 2.27 0.79
CA VAL A 79 15.71 3.15 1.00
C VAL A 79 16.21 3.07 2.44
N LEU A 80 15.32 3.12 3.43
CA LEU A 80 15.70 2.96 4.84
C LEU A 80 16.35 1.60 5.11
N ARG A 81 15.80 0.52 4.56
CA ARG A 81 16.35 -0.83 4.73
C ARG A 81 17.73 -0.95 4.07
N LEU A 82 17.95 -0.30 2.93
CA LEU A 82 19.26 -0.23 2.30
C LEU A 82 20.28 0.44 3.24
N GLN A 83 19.92 1.58 3.83
CA GLN A 83 20.81 2.30 4.75
C GLN A 83 21.09 1.52 6.04
N GLN A 84 20.15 0.67 6.48
CA GLN A 84 20.31 -0.21 7.64
C GLN A 84 21.09 -1.50 7.33
N GLY A 85 21.61 -1.67 6.11
CA GLY A 85 22.33 -2.88 5.70
C GLY A 85 21.43 -4.08 5.38
N GLN A 86 20.11 -3.90 5.37
CA GLN A 86 19.12 -4.96 5.16
C GLN A 86 18.80 -5.08 3.67
N PHE A 87 19.81 -5.43 2.88
CA PHE A 87 19.78 -5.32 1.42
C PHE A 87 18.69 -6.17 0.76
N GLU A 88 18.45 -7.40 1.24
CA GLU A 88 17.41 -8.28 0.70
C GLU A 88 15.99 -7.70 0.91
N GLN A 89 15.76 -7.08 2.07
CA GLN A 89 14.50 -6.40 2.36
C GLN A 89 14.33 -5.15 1.49
N ALA A 90 15.42 -4.39 1.27
CA ALA A 90 15.41 -3.21 0.41
C ALA A 90 15.01 -3.57 -1.02
N GLU A 91 15.61 -4.63 -1.58
CA GLU A 91 15.27 -5.15 -2.91
C GLU A 91 13.80 -5.57 -2.98
N THR A 92 13.34 -6.38 -2.02
CA THR A 92 11.95 -6.88 -2.00
C THR A 92 10.93 -5.74 -1.99
N LEU A 93 11.18 -4.70 -1.20
CA LEU A 93 10.31 -3.52 -1.12
C LEU A 93 10.33 -2.72 -2.42
N ALA A 94 11.51 -2.54 -3.01
CA ALA A 94 11.68 -1.82 -4.28
C ALA A 94 10.97 -2.55 -5.44
N LEU A 95 11.08 -3.88 -5.51
CA LEU A 95 10.35 -4.71 -6.48
C LEU A 95 8.83 -4.58 -6.30
N ARG A 96 8.34 -4.69 -5.06
CA ARG A 96 6.92 -4.52 -4.74
C ARG A 96 6.40 -3.14 -5.12
N SER A 97 7.20 -2.09 -4.91
CA SER A 97 6.91 -0.73 -5.34
C SER A 97 6.85 -0.63 -6.86
N ASN A 98 7.84 -1.19 -7.56
CA ASN A 98 7.94 -1.14 -9.02
C ASN A 98 6.75 -1.78 -9.73
N LEU A 99 6.22 -2.88 -9.18
CA LEU A 99 5.01 -3.54 -9.67
C LEU A 99 3.74 -2.68 -9.54
N ARG A 100 3.75 -1.66 -8.66
CA ARG A 100 2.58 -0.83 -8.31
C ARG A 100 2.68 0.62 -8.79
N VAL A 101 3.80 0.98 -9.41
CA VAL A 101 4.14 2.39 -9.73
C VAL A 101 3.29 3.02 -10.84
N GLY A 102 2.62 2.20 -11.66
CA GLY A 102 1.81 2.67 -12.79
C GLY A 102 2.62 3.47 -13.81
N ALA A 103 2.09 4.62 -14.22
CA ALA A 103 2.70 5.53 -15.20
C ALA A 103 3.76 6.49 -14.61
N ASN A 104 4.09 6.38 -13.31
CA ASN A 104 5.11 7.24 -12.71
C ASN A 104 6.52 6.74 -13.07
N HIS A 105 7.04 7.19 -14.22
CA HIS A 105 8.36 6.84 -14.73
C HIS A 105 9.50 7.23 -13.79
N ALA A 106 9.37 8.39 -13.12
CA ALA A 106 10.39 8.85 -12.18
C ALA A 106 10.55 7.89 -10.99
N LEU A 107 9.43 7.49 -10.38
CA LEU A 107 9.45 6.54 -9.26
C LEU A 107 9.89 5.13 -9.72
N ARG A 108 9.51 4.71 -10.93
CA ARG A 108 9.99 3.47 -11.54
C ARG A 108 11.52 3.43 -11.63
N ASN A 109 12.11 4.49 -12.17
CA ASN A 109 13.57 4.59 -12.30
C ASN A 109 14.27 4.59 -10.94
N ARG A 110 13.73 5.30 -9.95
CA ARG A 110 14.25 5.29 -8.57
C ARG A 110 14.16 3.90 -7.93
N ASN A 111 13.10 3.14 -8.20
CA ASN A 111 12.99 1.75 -7.73
C ASN A 111 14.06 0.86 -8.36
N LEU A 112 14.33 1.01 -9.66
CA LEU A 112 15.37 0.25 -10.35
C LEU A 112 16.76 0.57 -9.76
N GLN A 113 17.06 1.85 -9.56
CA GLN A 113 18.31 2.26 -8.90
C GLN A 113 18.46 1.66 -7.50
N LEU A 114 17.37 1.60 -6.73
CA LEU A 114 17.37 0.99 -5.40
C LEU A 114 17.61 -0.52 -5.45
N ILE A 115 17.01 -1.23 -6.42
CA ILE A 115 17.26 -2.67 -6.64
C ILE A 115 18.73 -2.92 -6.96
N GLU A 116 19.28 -2.15 -7.90
CA GLU A 116 20.69 -2.26 -8.29
C GLU A 116 21.62 -1.95 -7.10
N ALA A 117 21.32 -0.91 -6.33
CA ALA A 117 22.09 -0.56 -5.13
C ALA A 117 22.07 -1.68 -4.09
N ALA A 118 20.91 -2.30 -3.86
CA ALA A 118 20.77 -3.44 -2.96
C ALA A 118 21.60 -4.64 -3.42
N HIS A 119 21.54 -4.99 -4.70
CA HIS A 119 22.34 -6.08 -5.28
C HIS A 119 23.84 -5.81 -5.18
N ASN A 120 24.27 -4.58 -5.49
CA ASN A 120 25.67 -4.22 -5.42
C ASN A 120 26.17 -4.30 -3.97
N ALA A 121 25.39 -3.81 -3.00
CA ALA A 121 25.73 -3.89 -1.59
C ALA A 121 25.80 -5.34 -1.07
N GLN A 122 24.91 -6.23 -1.54
CA GLN A 122 24.99 -7.67 -1.23
C GLN A 122 26.29 -8.28 -1.78
N ARG A 123 26.63 -8.00 -3.04
CA ARG A 123 27.86 -8.52 -3.68
C ARG A 123 29.13 -7.98 -3.03
N SER A 124 29.13 -6.71 -2.64
CA SER A 124 30.27 -6.06 -1.98
C SER A 124 30.41 -6.43 -0.51
N GLY A 125 29.31 -6.83 0.15
CA GLY A 125 29.29 -7.24 1.56
C GLY A 125 29.38 -8.74 1.81
N MET A 126 29.19 -9.60 0.80
CA MET A 126 29.23 -11.05 0.95
C MET A 126 29.35 -11.77 -0.41
N LEU A 127 30.59 -12.01 -0.88
CA LEU A 127 30.86 -13.23 -1.64
C LEU A 127 31.16 -14.31 -0.60
N PRO A 128 30.24 -15.25 -0.29
CA PRO A 128 30.69 -16.52 0.26
C PRO A 128 31.62 -17.12 -0.79
N THR A 129 32.86 -17.35 -0.39
CA THR A 129 33.88 -18.05 -1.16
C THR A 129 33.29 -19.31 -1.81
N ALA A 130 32.95 -19.24 -3.09
CA ALA A 130 33.02 -20.39 -3.97
C ALA A 130 34.47 -20.49 -4.46
N ALA A 131 35.36 -20.79 -3.51
CA ALA A 131 36.58 -21.50 -3.79
C ALA A 131 36.23 -22.99 -3.66
N HIS A 132 36.20 -23.69 -4.79
CA HIS A 132 36.78 -25.02 -5.03
C HIS A 132 36.32 -25.53 -6.40
#